data_AF-A0A8D0QAF7-F1
#
_entry.id   AF-A0A8D0QAF7-F1
#
_cell.length_a   1.000
_cell.length_b   1.000
_cell.length_c   1.000
_cell.angle_alpha   90.00
_cell.angle_beta   90.00
_cell.angle_gamma   90.00
#
_symmetry.space_group_name_H-M   'P 1'
#
loop_
_entity.id
_entity.type
_entity.pdbx_description
1 polymer ?
#
loop_
_entity_poly.entity_id
_entity_poly.type
_entity_poly.pdbx_seq_one_letter_code
_entity_poly.pdbx_strand_id
1 'polypeptide(L)'
;MKSCGSMLGLQGLRLPPAGFLLLLPFLLLLLLPAAPAPHRVSYKPVIVVHGLFDSSYSFRHLLEYINETHPGTVVTVLDLFDGRESLRPLWEQVQGFREAVAPIMAKAPQGVHLICYSQGGLVCRALLSVMDEHNVDSFISLSSPQMGQYGDTDYLKWLFPTSMRSNLYRICYSPWGQEFSICNYWHDPHHDDLYLNASSFLALINGERDHPNATAWRKNFLRVGRLVLIGGPDDGVITPWQSRVRIRAATAGVHHSHSNTDPSLVCDLLHSSRQSWILNLQSEARDRIHILMDTSQVHFC
;
A
#
# COMPACT_ATOMS: atom_id res chain seq x y z
N MET A 1 60.68 49.86 56.67
CA MET A 1 59.70 49.86 55.56
C MET A 1 60.47 49.96 54.25
N LYS A 2 60.25 49.01 53.31
CA LYS A 2 60.26 49.09 51.81
C LYS A 2 61.42 49.88 51.13
N SER A 3 62.07 49.49 50.04
CA SER A 3 61.78 48.62 48.87
C SER A 3 63.10 48.52 48.05
N CYS A 4 63.57 47.34 47.60
CA CYS A 4 63.37 46.74 46.24
C CYS A 4 63.76 47.66 45.06
N GLY A 5 64.56 47.31 44.05
CA GLY A 5 65.12 46.02 43.63
C GLY A 5 65.03 45.87 42.10
N SER A 6 66.20 45.87 41.44
CA SER A 6 66.65 45.11 40.25
C SER A 6 65.98 45.21 38.85
N MET A 7 66.86 45.04 37.85
CA MET A 7 66.70 45.15 36.40
C MET A 7 66.08 43.91 35.72
N LEU A 8 65.30 44.14 34.65
CA LEU A 8 64.80 43.10 33.73
C LEU A 8 65.91 42.57 32.81
N GLY A 9 66.07 41.24 32.76
CA GLY A 9 66.84 40.52 31.75
C GLY A 9 65.93 39.86 30.70
N LEU A 10 66.25 40.03 29.42
CA LEU A 10 65.64 39.33 28.29
C LEU A 10 66.11 37.86 28.24
N GLN A 11 65.17 36.90 28.26
CA GLN A 11 65.44 35.50 27.96
C GLN A 11 65.19 35.20 26.46
N GLY A 12 66.17 34.55 25.82
CA GLY A 12 66.15 34.16 24.42
C GLY A 12 65.22 32.98 24.13
N LEU A 13 64.58 33.04 22.96
CA LEU A 13 63.65 32.04 22.43
C LEU A 13 64.42 30.79 21.96
N ARG A 14 64.20 29.62 22.59
CA ARG A 14 64.76 28.33 22.13
C ARG A 14 63.93 27.77 20.97
N LEU A 15 64.58 27.45 19.86
CA LEU A 15 64.00 26.70 18.74
C LEU A 15 63.72 25.23 19.16
N PRO A 16 62.59 24.63 18.73
CA PRO A 16 62.26 23.25 19.06
C PRO A 16 63.15 22.24 18.31
N PRO A 17 63.36 21.03 18.86
CA PRO A 17 64.20 20.01 18.25
C PRO A 17 63.62 19.45 16.93
N ALA A 18 64.49 19.15 15.97
CA ALA A 18 64.16 18.77 14.58
C ALA A 18 63.21 17.57 14.41
N GLY A 19 63.04 16.73 15.45
CA GLY A 19 62.08 15.61 15.43
C GLY A 19 60.61 16.04 15.31
N PHE A 20 60.26 17.26 15.75
CA PHE A 20 58.89 17.77 15.63
C PHE A 20 58.47 18.07 14.19
N LEU A 21 59.42 18.42 13.31
CA LEU A 21 59.15 18.76 11.90
C LEU A 21 58.87 17.53 11.03
N LEU A 22 59.34 16.35 11.43
CA LEU A 22 59.13 15.09 10.70
C LEU A 22 57.74 14.46 10.96
N LEU A 23 57.07 14.84 12.06
CA LEU A 23 55.74 14.32 12.43
C LEU A 23 54.58 15.19 11.93
N LEU A 24 54.86 16.44 11.56
CA LEU A 24 53.90 17.40 11.00
C LEU A 24 53.13 16.90 9.75
N PRO A 25 53.75 16.23 8.75
CA PRO A 25 53.00 15.72 7.60
C PRO A 25 52.06 14.55 7.95
N PHE A 26 52.42 13.73 8.94
CA PHE A 26 51.56 12.65 9.44
C PHE A 26 50.37 13.18 10.25
N LEU A 27 50.59 14.24 11.03
CA LEU A 27 49.53 14.90 11.80
C LEU A 27 48.54 15.64 10.87
N LEU A 28 49.02 16.21 9.75
CA LEU A 28 48.15 16.82 8.73
C LEU A 28 47.28 15.79 8.01
N LEU A 29 47.75 14.56 7.80
CA LEU A 29 46.93 13.50 7.19
C LEU A 29 45.77 13.04 8.08
N LEU A 30 45.94 13.11 9.41
CA LEU A 30 44.88 12.80 10.40
C LEU A 30 43.83 13.92 10.54
N LEU A 31 44.11 15.11 10.01
CA LEU A 31 43.23 16.28 10.03
C LEU A 31 42.45 16.49 8.72
N LEU A 32 42.64 15.62 7.72
CA LEU A 32 41.78 15.59 6.54
C LEU A 32 40.36 15.19 6.97
N PRO A 33 39.33 16.05 6.82
CA PRO A 33 37.97 15.65 7.08
C PRO A 33 37.64 14.47 6.16
N ALA A 34 37.28 13.34 6.76
CA ALA A 34 36.78 12.19 6.01
C ALA A 34 35.70 12.69 5.05
N ALA A 35 35.87 12.42 3.75
CA ALA A 35 34.85 12.74 2.76
C ALA A 35 33.51 12.19 3.29
N PRO A 36 32.43 13.00 3.34
CA PRO A 36 31.15 12.50 3.81
C PRO A 36 30.81 11.28 2.96
N ALA A 37 30.61 10.14 3.62
CA ALA A 37 30.12 8.94 2.95
C ALA A 37 28.89 9.35 2.14
N PRO A 38 28.73 8.87 0.89
CA PRO A 38 27.55 9.20 0.10
C PRO A 38 26.33 8.91 0.95
N HIS A 39 25.46 9.91 1.13
CA HIS A 39 24.18 9.74 1.82
C HIS A 39 23.46 8.58 1.13
N ARG A 40 23.46 7.40 1.77
CA ARG A 40 22.58 6.32 1.33
C ARG A 40 21.17 6.77 1.67
N VAL A 41 20.45 7.23 0.65
CA VAL A 41 19.01 7.44 0.76
C VAL A 41 18.42 6.09 1.16
N SER A 42 17.95 5.98 2.40
CA SER A 42 17.34 4.75 2.91
C SER A 42 15.85 4.81 2.61
N TYR A 43 15.39 3.93 1.74
CA TYR A 43 13.98 3.80 1.38
C TYR A 43 13.26 2.87 2.38
N LYS A 44 11.97 3.11 2.59
CA LYS A 44 11.12 2.22 3.40
C LYS A 44 10.99 0.86 2.70
N PRO A 45 10.87 -0.25 3.43
CA PRO A 45 10.59 -1.55 2.82
C PRO A 45 9.27 -1.54 2.05
N VAL A 46 9.23 -2.30 0.96
CA VAL A 46 8.05 -2.47 0.11
C VAL A 46 7.59 -3.92 0.21
N ILE A 47 6.32 -4.14 0.50
CA ILE A 47 5.70 -5.47 0.48
C ILE A 47 4.77 -5.53 -0.73
N VAL A 48 4.88 -6.60 -1.51
CA VAL A 48 4.06 -6.83 -2.70
C VAL A 48 3.11 -8.01 -2.47
N VAL A 49 1.84 -7.81 -2.76
CA VAL A 49 0.78 -8.82 -2.71
C VAL A 49 0.19 -9.00 -4.11
N HIS A 50 0.28 -10.22 -4.62
CA HIS A 50 -0.12 -10.54 -5.99
C HIS A 50 -1.64 -10.78 -6.14
N GLY A 51 -2.07 -11.02 -7.38
CA GLY A 51 -3.47 -11.27 -7.73
C GLY A 51 -3.79 -12.74 -8.00
N LEU A 52 -4.90 -12.97 -8.71
CA LEU A 52 -5.34 -14.30 -9.13
C LEU A 52 -4.31 -15.01 -10.01
N PHE A 53 -4.10 -16.31 -9.75
CA PHE A 53 -3.25 -17.21 -10.52
C PHE A 53 -1.79 -16.77 -10.68
N ASP A 54 -1.31 -15.94 -9.75
CA ASP A 54 -0.03 -15.29 -9.85
C ASP A 54 0.97 -15.80 -8.78
N SER A 55 2.20 -15.29 -8.82
CA SER A 55 3.26 -15.49 -7.82
C SER A 55 4.31 -14.38 -7.94
N SER A 56 5.37 -14.40 -7.12
CA SER A 56 6.50 -13.46 -7.23
C SER A 56 7.15 -13.42 -8.60
N TYR A 57 7.02 -14.48 -9.41
CA TYR A 57 7.58 -14.55 -10.75
C TYR A 57 7.15 -13.37 -11.64
N SER A 58 5.88 -12.97 -11.60
CA SER A 58 5.34 -11.92 -12.47
C SER A 58 5.79 -10.52 -12.10
N PHE A 59 6.41 -10.34 -10.92
CA PHE A 59 6.85 -9.05 -10.41
C PHE A 59 8.31 -8.72 -10.71
N ARG A 60 9.04 -9.58 -11.44
CA ARG A 60 10.47 -9.36 -11.76
C ARG A 60 10.76 -7.99 -12.36
N HIS A 61 9.97 -7.56 -13.34
CA HIS A 61 10.13 -6.23 -13.94
C HIS A 61 9.83 -5.09 -12.98
N LEU A 62 8.84 -5.25 -12.09
CA LEU A 62 8.59 -4.27 -11.03
C LEU A 62 9.79 -4.17 -10.09
N LEU A 63 10.39 -5.30 -9.71
CA LEU A 63 11.58 -5.33 -8.85
C LEU A 63 12.79 -4.67 -9.53
N GLU A 64 12.99 -4.91 -10.83
CA GLU A 64 14.01 -4.26 -11.65
C GLU A 64 13.82 -2.74 -11.62
N TYR A 65 12.62 -2.24 -11.92
CA TYR A 65 12.33 -0.80 -11.91
C TYR A 65 12.51 -0.16 -10.53
N ILE A 66 12.08 -0.84 -9.45
CA ILE A 66 12.29 -0.33 -8.09
C ILE A 66 13.79 -0.27 -7.79
N ASN A 67 14.58 -1.26 -8.18
CA ASN A 67 16.01 -1.27 -7.93
C ASN A 67 16.77 -0.21 -8.76
N GLU A 68 16.34 0.03 -10.01
CA GLU A 68 16.91 1.07 -10.88
C GLU A 68 16.64 2.49 -10.35
N THR A 69 15.43 2.74 -9.85
CA THR A 69 14.98 4.09 -9.44
C THR A 69 15.20 4.37 -7.95
N HIS A 70 15.13 3.33 -7.12
CA HIS A 70 15.36 3.39 -5.67
C HIS A 70 16.37 2.31 -5.21
N PRO A 71 17.66 2.43 -5.59
CA PRO A 71 18.66 1.42 -5.28
C PRO A 71 18.75 1.13 -3.78
N GLY A 72 18.76 -0.16 -3.42
CA GLY A 72 18.86 -0.60 -2.02
C GLY A 72 17.52 -0.67 -1.26
N THR A 73 16.39 -0.40 -1.92
CA THR A 73 15.06 -0.66 -1.34
C THR A 73 14.88 -2.15 -1.07
N VAL A 74 14.49 -2.52 0.14
CA VAL A 74 14.14 -3.90 0.49
C VAL A 74 12.73 -4.17 0.01
N VAL A 75 12.58 -4.99 -1.03
CA VAL A 75 11.28 -5.40 -1.55
C VAL A 75 11.03 -6.87 -1.18
N THR A 76 9.87 -7.15 -0.60
CA THR A 76 9.41 -8.51 -0.28
C THR A 76 8.14 -8.81 -1.05
N VAL A 77 8.23 -9.69 -2.03
CA VAL A 77 7.05 -10.24 -2.71
C VAL A 77 6.63 -11.49 -1.94
N LEU A 78 5.39 -11.50 -1.45
CA LEU A 78 4.90 -12.59 -0.62
C LEU A 78 4.31 -13.69 -1.49
N ASP A 79 4.98 -14.85 -1.54
CA ASP A 79 4.51 -16.08 -2.21
C ASP A 79 3.56 -16.85 -1.27
N LEU A 80 2.36 -16.30 -1.08
CA LEU A 80 1.28 -16.92 -0.32
C LEU A 80 0.03 -16.94 -1.19
N PHE A 81 -0.65 -18.08 -1.20
CA PHE A 81 -1.83 -18.30 -2.04
C PHE A 81 -1.52 -18.20 -3.54
N ASP A 82 -0.35 -18.66 -3.96
CA ASP A 82 0.07 -18.70 -5.36
C ASP A 82 -0.84 -19.57 -6.24
N GLY A 83 -0.91 -19.23 -7.53
CA GLY A 83 -1.58 -20.06 -8.53
C GLY A 83 -3.04 -20.31 -8.17
N ARG A 84 -3.45 -21.57 -8.04
CA ARG A 84 -4.85 -21.91 -7.73
C ARG A 84 -5.25 -21.59 -6.30
N GLU A 85 -4.30 -21.49 -5.38
CA GLU A 85 -4.59 -21.17 -3.98
C GLU A 85 -5.11 -19.73 -3.82
N SER A 86 -4.89 -18.86 -4.82
CA SER A 86 -5.51 -17.52 -4.89
C SER A 86 -7.03 -17.57 -5.02
N LEU A 87 -7.61 -18.74 -5.29
CA LEU A 87 -9.06 -18.95 -5.27
C LEU A 87 -9.63 -19.21 -3.88
N ARG A 88 -8.80 -19.41 -2.85
CA ARG A 88 -9.26 -19.57 -1.46
C ARG A 88 -9.99 -18.34 -0.94
N PRO A 89 -10.91 -18.47 0.03
CA PRO A 89 -11.68 -17.35 0.57
C PRO A 89 -10.79 -16.17 0.95
N LEU A 90 -11.20 -14.94 0.62
CA LEU A 90 -10.37 -13.76 0.85
C LEU A 90 -10.08 -13.52 2.34
N TRP A 91 -10.98 -13.92 3.25
CA TRP A 91 -10.71 -13.83 4.68
C TRP A 91 -9.60 -14.78 5.14
N GLU A 92 -9.47 -15.95 4.52
CA GLU A 92 -8.35 -16.86 4.77
C GLU A 92 -7.04 -16.23 4.29
N GLN A 93 -7.06 -15.63 3.09
CA GLN A 93 -5.91 -14.91 2.57
C GLN A 93 -5.49 -13.75 3.49
N VAL A 94 -6.44 -12.94 3.96
CA VAL A 94 -6.17 -11.85 4.91
C VAL A 94 -5.46 -12.34 6.16
N GLN A 95 -5.84 -13.49 6.73
CA GLN A 95 -5.14 -14.03 7.90
C GLN A 95 -3.71 -14.50 7.55
N GLY A 96 -3.54 -15.24 6.46
CA GLY A 96 -2.20 -15.69 6.05
C GLY A 96 -1.25 -14.52 5.76
N PHE A 97 -1.72 -13.50 5.03
CA PHE A 97 -0.93 -12.29 4.79
C PHE A 97 -0.69 -11.49 6.06
N ARG A 98 -1.63 -11.45 7.02
CA ARG A 98 -1.41 -10.81 8.33
C ARG A 98 -0.23 -11.40 9.06
N GLU A 99 -0.13 -12.73 9.12
CA GLU A 99 0.95 -13.44 9.78
C GLU A 99 2.31 -13.15 9.13
N ALA A 100 2.36 -13.07 7.80
CA ALA A 100 3.60 -12.77 7.06
C ALA A 100 4.02 -11.31 7.13
N VAL A 101 3.05 -10.38 7.11
CA VAL A 101 3.30 -8.94 7.08
C VAL A 101 3.69 -8.37 8.45
N ALA A 102 3.10 -8.87 9.53
CA ALA A 102 3.35 -8.40 10.89
C ALA A 102 4.86 -8.33 11.28
N PRO A 103 5.68 -9.37 11.08
CA PRO A 103 7.10 -9.32 11.42
C PRO A 103 7.91 -8.36 10.52
N ILE A 104 7.47 -8.10 9.29
CA ILE A 104 8.11 -7.13 8.38
C ILE A 104 7.85 -5.72 8.89
N MET A 105 6.59 -5.41 9.22
CA MET A 105 6.18 -4.12 9.80
C MET A 105 6.89 -3.83 11.12
N ALA A 106 7.01 -4.83 11.99
CA ALA A 106 7.68 -4.69 13.30
C ALA A 106 9.17 -4.32 13.18
N LYS A 107 9.84 -4.75 12.10
CA LYS A 107 11.25 -4.42 11.81
C LYS A 107 11.44 -3.07 11.13
N ALA A 108 10.34 -2.41 10.72
CA ALA A 108 10.36 -1.17 9.98
C ALA A 108 9.74 -0.03 10.82
N PRO A 109 10.47 0.56 11.79
CA PRO A 109 9.89 1.57 12.70
C PRO A 109 9.43 2.85 11.98
N GLN A 110 9.98 3.13 10.79
CA GLN A 110 9.56 4.25 9.93
C GLN A 110 8.39 3.89 9.00
N GLY A 111 7.85 2.68 9.11
CA GLY A 111 6.75 2.18 8.28
C GLY A 111 7.20 1.48 7.00
N VAL A 112 6.22 0.94 6.28
CA VAL A 112 6.40 0.20 5.01
C VAL A 112 5.47 0.75 3.92
N HIS A 113 5.74 0.42 2.67
CA HIS A 113 4.79 0.59 1.56
C HIS A 113 4.19 -0.75 1.16
N LEU A 114 2.93 -0.74 0.73
CA LEU A 114 2.26 -1.90 0.12
C LEU A 114 2.00 -1.63 -1.36
N ILE A 115 2.34 -2.58 -2.22
CA ILE A 115 1.88 -2.62 -3.62
C ILE A 115 1.04 -3.87 -3.78
N CYS A 116 -0.25 -3.70 -4.04
CA CYS A 116 -1.19 -4.80 -4.06
C CYS A 116 -1.91 -4.84 -5.41
N TYR A 117 -1.64 -5.88 -6.18
CA TYR A 117 -2.06 -6.01 -7.56
C TYR A 117 -3.37 -6.77 -7.70
N SER A 118 -4.28 -6.27 -8.54
CA SER A 118 -5.54 -6.94 -8.88
C SER A 118 -6.31 -7.35 -7.61
N GLN A 119 -6.70 -8.61 -7.46
CA GLN A 119 -7.33 -9.16 -6.25
C GLN A 119 -6.56 -8.83 -4.96
N GLY A 120 -5.23 -8.80 -4.99
CA GLY A 120 -4.39 -8.50 -3.83
C GLY A 120 -4.72 -7.15 -3.19
N GLY A 121 -5.22 -6.17 -3.95
CA GLY A 121 -5.64 -4.89 -3.38
C GLY A 121 -6.85 -4.97 -2.46
N LEU A 122 -7.75 -5.93 -2.67
CA LEU A 122 -8.85 -6.20 -1.75
C LEU A 122 -8.36 -6.88 -0.47
N VAL A 123 -7.45 -7.85 -0.61
CA VAL A 123 -6.79 -8.50 0.52
C VAL A 123 -6.05 -7.48 1.37
N CYS A 124 -5.26 -6.60 0.76
CA CYS A 124 -4.58 -5.52 1.47
C CYS A 124 -5.55 -4.54 2.13
N ARG A 125 -6.61 -4.11 1.45
CA ARG A 125 -7.59 -3.20 2.06
C ARG A 125 -8.24 -3.80 3.29
N ALA A 126 -8.65 -5.07 3.22
CA ALA A 126 -9.21 -5.79 4.36
C ALA A 126 -8.18 -5.98 5.47
N LEU A 127 -6.93 -6.36 5.13
CA LEU A 127 -5.81 -6.48 6.07
C LEU A 127 -5.61 -5.20 6.88
N LEU A 128 -5.56 -4.06 6.21
CA LEU A 128 -5.39 -2.74 6.85
C LEU A 128 -6.62 -2.30 7.64
N SER A 129 -7.80 -2.82 7.30
CA SER A 129 -9.01 -2.60 8.08
C SER A 129 -8.99 -3.43 9.38
N VAL A 130 -8.48 -4.66 9.36
CA VAL A 130 -8.51 -5.54 10.55
C VAL A 130 -7.30 -5.43 11.47
N MET A 131 -6.17 -4.86 10.99
CA MET A 131 -4.97 -4.64 11.78
C MET A 131 -4.99 -3.26 12.43
N ASP A 132 -5.10 -3.20 13.76
CA ASP A 132 -5.15 -1.95 14.53
C ASP A 132 -3.80 -1.25 14.68
N GLU A 133 -2.68 -1.97 14.54
CA GLU A 133 -1.32 -1.46 14.72
C GLU A 133 -0.44 -1.53 13.45
N HIS A 134 -1.03 -1.51 12.26
CA HIS A 134 -0.23 -1.43 11.04
C HIS A 134 0.47 -0.06 10.91
N ASN A 135 1.63 -0.04 10.23
CA ASN A 135 2.46 1.15 9.99
C ASN A 135 2.67 1.43 8.49
N VAL A 136 1.67 1.11 7.65
CA VAL A 136 1.70 1.41 6.21
C VAL A 136 1.70 2.91 5.94
N ASP A 137 2.73 3.40 5.29
CA ASP A 137 2.80 4.76 4.77
C ASP A 137 1.97 4.88 3.49
N SER A 138 2.34 4.15 2.44
CA SER A 138 1.60 4.22 1.16
C SER A 138 1.03 2.86 0.81
N PHE A 139 -0.28 2.81 0.64
CA PHE A 139 -1.02 1.68 0.09
C PHE A 139 -1.30 1.95 -1.38
N ILE A 140 -0.61 1.22 -2.25
CA ILE A 140 -0.74 1.31 -3.70
C ILE A 140 -1.62 0.15 -4.18
N SER A 141 -2.87 0.47 -4.50
CA SER A 141 -3.81 -0.45 -5.12
C SER A 141 -3.63 -0.39 -6.64
N LEU A 142 -3.04 -1.45 -7.19
CA LEU A 142 -2.69 -1.54 -8.60
C LEU A 142 -3.74 -2.36 -9.37
N SER A 143 -4.63 -1.67 -10.07
CA SER A 143 -5.72 -2.23 -10.88
C SER A 143 -6.62 -3.22 -10.13
N SER A 144 -6.95 -2.92 -8.87
CA SER A 144 -7.73 -3.80 -8.00
C SER A 144 -9.24 -3.56 -8.14
N PRO A 145 -10.12 -4.59 -8.06
CA PRO A 145 -11.57 -4.40 -8.08
C PRO A 145 -12.09 -3.87 -6.73
N GLN A 146 -11.73 -2.64 -6.36
CA GLN A 146 -12.01 -2.10 -5.02
C GLN A 146 -13.52 -2.01 -4.71
N MET A 147 -14.37 -1.79 -5.71
CA MET A 147 -15.84 -1.86 -5.60
C MET A 147 -16.44 -3.15 -6.18
N GLY A 148 -15.62 -4.19 -6.38
CA GLY A 148 -16.05 -5.48 -6.90
C GLY A 148 -15.93 -5.63 -8.41
N GLN A 149 -16.38 -6.80 -8.89
CA GLN A 149 -16.32 -7.23 -10.29
C GLN A 149 -17.72 -7.62 -10.78
N TYR A 150 -18.04 -7.20 -12.01
CA TYR A 150 -19.24 -7.55 -12.75
C TYR A 150 -19.00 -7.58 -14.27
N GLY A 151 -18.17 -8.52 -14.75
CA GLY A 151 -17.85 -8.65 -16.16
C GLY A 151 -17.65 -10.09 -16.59
N ASP A 152 -17.88 -10.37 -17.86
CA ASP A 152 -17.49 -11.64 -18.49
C ASP A 152 -16.00 -11.59 -18.84
N THR A 153 -15.17 -12.32 -18.10
CA THR A 153 -13.74 -12.41 -18.35
C THR A 153 -13.35 -13.82 -18.78
N ASP A 154 -12.20 -13.99 -19.43
CA ASP A 154 -11.75 -15.31 -19.89
C ASP A 154 -11.50 -16.27 -18.73
N TYR A 155 -10.98 -15.78 -17.61
CA TYR A 155 -10.81 -16.61 -16.40
C TYR A 155 -12.15 -17.04 -15.79
N LEU A 156 -13.18 -16.18 -15.83
CA LEU A 156 -14.52 -16.55 -15.38
C LEU A 156 -15.16 -17.60 -16.27
N LYS A 157 -15.02 -17.46 -17.60
CA LYS A 157 -15.49 -18.48 -18.55
C LYS A 157 -14.77 -19.81 -18.35
N TRP A 158 -13.49 -19.78 -18.02
CA TRP A 158 -12.73 -21.00 -17.73
C TRP A 158 -13.18 -21.69 -16.42
N LEU A 159 -13.42 -20.92 -15.35
CA LEU A 159 -13.86 -21.45 -14.06
C LEU A 159 -15.35 -21.87 -14.04
N PHE A 160 -16.18 -21.13 -14.76
CA PHE A 160 -17.64 -21.29 -14.79
C PHE A 160 -18.15 -21.38 -16.24
N PRO A 161 -17.77 -22.43 -16.99
CA PRO A 161 -18.01 -22.51 -18.43
C PRO A 161 -19.48 -22.52 -18.85
N THR A 162 -20.38 -22.87 -17.93
CA THR A 162 -21.83 -22.91 -18.17
C THR A 162 -22.57 -21.66 -17.69
N SER A 163 -21.86 -20.67 -17.14
CA SER A 163 -22.46 -19.47 -16.55
C SER A 163 -22.00 -18.20 -17.25
N MET A 164 -22.95 -17.37 -17.66
CA MET A 164 -22.70 -15.97 -18.04
C MET A 164 -22.65 -15.10 -16.78
N ARG A 165 -22.07 -13.90 -16.85
CA ARG A 165 -22.04 -12.93 -15.73
C ARG A 165 -23.40 -12.77 -15.05
N SER A 166 -24.48 -12.67 -15.82
CA SER A 166 -25.84 -12.47 -15.31
C SER A 166 -26.41 -13.68 -14.56
N ASN A 167 -25.73 -14.83 -14.58
CA ASN A 167 -26.10 -16.04 -13.85
C ASN A 167 -25.09 -16.40 -12.75
N LEU A 168 -23.91 -15.77 -12.72
CA LEU A 168 -22.88 -16.04 -11.70
C LEU A 168 -23.38 -15.76 -10.28
N TYR A 169 -24.32 -14.83 -10.09
CA TYR A 169 -24.94 -14.56 -8.79
C TYR A 169 -25.57 -15.83 -8.17
N ARG A 170 -26.10 -16.75 -8.97
CA ARG A 170 -26.70 -18.01 -8.50
C ARG A 170 -25.69 -18.94 -7.85
N ILE A 171 -24.44 -18.85 -8.29
CA ILE A 171 -23.32 -19.59 -7.71
C ILE A 171 -22.71 -18.76 -6.59
N CYS A 172 -22.30 -17.52 -6.88
CA CYS A 172 -21.54 -16.71 -5.95
C CYS A 172 -22.32 -16.33 -4.68
N TYR A 173 -23.64 -16.13 -4.74
CA TYR A 173 -24.44 -15.78 -3.57
C TYR A 173 -25.06 -17.00 -2.87
N SER A 174 -24.42 -18.16 -3.02
CA SER A 174 -24.67 -19.36 -2.21
C SER A 174 -23.60 -19.51 -1.12
N PRO A 175 -23.85 -20.26 -0.03
CA PRO A 175 -22.85 -20.50 1.00
C PRO A 175 -21.54 -21.07 0.47
N TRP A 176 -21.60 -22.06 -0.43
CA TRP A 176 -20.41 -22.65 -1.03
C TRP A 176 -19.75 -21.71 -2.05
N GLY A 177 -20.50 -20.84 -2.71
CA GLY A 177 -19.95 -19.83 -3.61
C GLY A 177 -19.08 -18.83 -2.86
N GLN A 178 -19.47 -18.44 -1.66
CA GLN A 178 -18.68 -17.56 -0.80
C GLN A 178 -17.39 -18.21 -0.24
N GLU A 179 -17.14 -19.48 -0.52
CA GLU A 179 -15.84 -20.13 -0.27
C GLU A 179 -14.85 -19.94 -1.45
N PHE A 180 -15.22 -19.20 -2.50
CA PHE A 180 -14.34 -18.85 -3.61
C PHE A 180 -14.01 -17.36 -3.63
N SER A 181 -12.73 -17.03 -3.78
CA SER A 181 -12.22 -15.66 -3.72
C SER A 181 -12.94 -14.72 -4.68
N ILE A 182 -13.18 -15.15 -5.92
CA ILE A 182 -13.86 -14.34 -6.95
C ILE A 182 -15.28 -13.97 -6.52
N CYS A 183 -16.01 -14.89 -5.88
CA CYS A 183 -17.36 -14.66 -5.42
C CYS A 183 -17.43 -13.75 -4.18
N ASN A 184 -16.35 -13.63 -3.42
CA ASN A 184 -16.26 -12.71 -2.28
C ASN A 184 -16.33 -11.24 -2.70
N TYR A 185 -16.02 -10.91 -3.95
CA TYR A 185 -16.14 -9.56 -4.52
C TYR A 185 -16.92 -9.50 -5.83
N TRP A 186 -17.72 -10.53 -6.13
CA TRP A 186 -18.72 -10.45 -7.18
C TRP A 186 -19.81 -9.48 -6.74
N HIS A 187 -20.00 -8.41 -7.50
CA HIS A 187 -20.94 -7.34 -7.19
C HIS A 187 -21.93 -7.19 -8.34
N ASP A 188 -23.05 -7.93 -8.27
CA ASP A 188 -24.10 -7.88 -9.28
C ASP A 188 -25.04 -6.68 -9.03
N PRO A 189 -24.97 -5.62 -9.86
CA PRO A 189 -25.80 -4.43 -9.65
C PRO A 189 -27.29 -4.67 -9.92
N HIS A 190 -27.68 -5.83 -10.46
CA HIS A 190 -29.07 -6.20 -10.69
C HIS A 190 -29.67 -7.04 -9.56
N HIS A 191 -28.85 -7.50 -8.62
CA HIS A 191 -29.26 -8.33 -7.48
C HIS A 191 -28.65 -7.80 -6.18
N ASP A 192 -28.74 -6.48 -5.96
CA ASP A 192 -28.10 -5.77 -4.85
C ASP A 192 -28.52 -6.32 -3.47
N ASP A 193 -29.81 -6.54 -3.23
CA ASP A 193 -30.30 -7.13 -1.97
C ASP A 193 -29.65 -8.50 -1.68
N LEU A 194 -29.45 -9.30 -2.73
CA LEU A 194 -28.82 -10.62 -2.60
C LEU A 194 -27.31 -10.49 -2.37
N TYR A 195 -26.65 -9.51 -3.01
CA TYR A 195 -25.27 -9.15 -2.76
C TYR A 195 -25.06 -8.72 -1.30
N LEU A 196 -25.85 -7.77 -0.80
CA LEU A 196 -25.79 -7.26 0.57
C LEU A 196 -26.02 -8.38 1.60
N ASN A 197 -26.92 -9.31 1.30
CA ASN A 197 -27.22 -10.44 2.18
C ASN A 197 -26.15 -11.55 2.13
N ALA A 198 -25.62 -11.88 0.95
CA ALA A 198 -24.77 -13.05 0.77
C ALA A 198 -23.27 -12.76 0.77
N SER A 199 -22.82 -11.57 0.35
CA SER A 199 -21.38 -11.27 0.26
C SER A 199 -20.73 -11.38 1.64
N SER A 200 -19.79 -12.33 1.78
CA SER A 200 -19.09 -12.58 3.04
C SER A 200 -17.89 -11.66 3.25
N PHE A 201 -17.51 -10.88 2.23
CA PHE A 201 -16.28 -10.08 2.24
C PHE A 201 -16.52 -8.64 1.77
N LEU A 202 -16.82 -8.42 0.48
CA LEU A 202 -16.84 -7.07 -0.09
C LEU A 202 -17.87 -6.16 0.59
N ALA A 203 -19.11 -6.65 0.77
CA ALA A 203 -20.15 -5.87 1.45
C ALA A 203 -19.79 -5.54 2.91
N LEU A 204 -19.03 -6.41 3.59
CA LEU A 204 -18.56 -6.15 4.96
C LEU A 204 -17.46 -5.08 4.98
N ILE A 205 -16.40 -5.22 4.17
CA ILE A 205 -15.28 -4.27 4.21
C ILE A 205 -15.64 -2.89 3.61
N ASN A 206 -16.72 -2.81 2.84
CA ASN A 206 -17.30 -1.55 2.39
C ASN A 206 -18.30 -0.94 3.41
N GLY A 207 -18.66 -1.69 4.46
CA GLY A 207 -19.71 -1.35 5.43
C GLY A 207 -21.06 -1.11 4.79
N GLU A 208 -21.37 -1.85 3.73
CA GLU A 208 -22.70 -1.87 3.10
C GLU A 208 -23.65 -2.77 3.91
N ARG A 209 -23.09 -3.71 4.68
CA ARG A 209 -23.79 -4.44 5.73
C ARG A 209 -23.23 -4.09 7.10
N ASP A 210 -24.11 -3.70 8.01
CA ASP A 210 -23.74 -3.40 9.39
C ASP A 210 -23.06 -4.61 10.06
N HIS A 211 -21.98 -4.32 10.78
CA HIS A 211 -21.28 -5.30 11.61
C HIS A 211 -20.60 -4.59 12.79
N PRO A 212 -20.43 -5.26 13.94
CA PRO A 212 -19.98 -4.62 15.19
C PRO A 212 -18.57 -3.99 15.09
N ASN A 213 -17.77 -4.41 14.12
CA ASN A 213 -16.39 -3.95 13.94
C ASN A 213 -16.25 -2.80 12.94
N ALA A 214 -17.33 -2.31 12.31
CA ALA A 214 -17.27 -1.32 11.24
C ALA A 214 -16.48 -0.07 11.64
N THR A 215 -16.76 0.48 12.82
CA THR A 215 -16.07 1.65 13.37
C THR A 215 -14.58 1.40 13.60
N ALA A 216 -14.22 0.22 14.12
CA ALA A 216 -12.83 -0.15 14.35
C ALA A 216 -12.09 -0.33 13.02
N TRP A 217 -12.72 -0.98 12.05
CA TRP A 217 -12.16 -1.21 10.73
C TRP A 217 -11.87 0.08 9.98
N ARG A 218 -12.80 1.04 10.04
CA ARG A 218 -12.60 2.39 9.53
C ARG A 218 -11.42 3.09 10.21
N LYS A 219 -11.37 3.07 11.55
CA LYS A 219 -10.29 3.70 12.32
C LYS A 219 -8.92 3.13 11.93
N ASN A 220 -8.83 1.82 11.75
CA ASN A 220 -7.60 1.13 11.38
C ASN A 220 -7.16 1.54 9.97
N PHE A 221 -8.05 1.45 8.98
CA PHE A 221 -7.73 1.81 7.59
C PHE A 221 -7.27 3.27 7.45
N LEU A 222 -7.85 4.19 8.25
CA LEU A 222 -7.45 5.60 8.30
C LEU A 222 -6.03 5.86 8.79
N ARG A 223 -5.32 4.85 9.33
CA ARG A 223 -3.90 4.97 9.70
C ARG A 223 -2.96 4.98 8.50
N VAL A 224 -3.42 4.54 7.34
CA VAL A 224 -2.64 4.57 6.10
C VAL A 224 -2.26 6.02 5.80
N GLY A 225 -1.00 6.32 5.50
CA GLY A 225 -0.58 7.68 5.18
C GLY A 225 -1.12 8.18 3.84
N ARG A 226 -1.03 7.34 2.79
CA ARG A 226 -1.47 7.65 1.43
C ARG A 226 -2.15 6.44 0.78
N LEU A 227 -3.27 6.71 0.12
CA LEU A 227 -3.97 5.75 -0.71
C LEU A 227 -3.71 6.09 -2.18
N VAL A 228 -3.02 5.21 -2.90
CA VAL A 228 -2.74 5.38 -4.33
C VAL A 228 -3.59 4.39 -5.10
N LEU A 229 -4.48 4.91 -5.95
CA LEU A 229 -5.35 4.12 -6.81
C LEU A 229 -4.87 4.23 -8.24
N ILE A 230 -4.48 3.10 -8.82
CA ILE A 230 -3.98 3.00 -10.18
C ILE A 230 -4.95 2.15 -11.00
N GLY A 231 -5.41 2.68 -12.12
CA GLY A 231 -6.30 1.99 -13.05
C GLY A 231 -6.48 2.80 -14.33
N GLY A 232 -6.95 2.15 -15.39
CA GLY A 232 -7.13 2.79 -16.70
C GLY A 232 -8.23 2.12 -17.53
N PRO A 233 -8.83 2.85 -18.48
CA PRO A 233 -9.96 2.35 -19.27
C PRO A 233 -9.59 1.18 -20.19
N ASP A 234 -8.29 0.99 -20.50
CA ASP A 234 -7.80 -0.02 -21.44
C ASP A 234 -7.55 -1.40 -20.81
N ASP A 235 -7.80 -1.57 -19.52
CA ASP A 235 -7.75 -2.90 -18.88
C ASP A 235 -9.10 -3.59 -19.09
N GLY A 236 -9.02 -4.67 -19.88
CA GLY A 236 -10.14 -5.51 -20.29
C GLY A 236 -10.49 -6.64 -19.31
N VAL A 237 -9.98 -6.61 -18.08
CA VAL A 237 -10.23 -7.64 -17.07
C VAL A 237 -11.22 -7.13 -16.03
N ILE A 238 -10.86 -6.05 -15.32
CA ILE A 238 -11.73 -5.53 -14.25
C ILE A 238 -12.87 -4.71 -14.84
N THR A 239 -14.10 -5.10 -14.54
CA THR A 239 -15.32 -4.52 -15.10
C THR A 239 -16.32 -4.20 -13.98
N PRO A 240 -16.79 -2.95 -13.86
CA PRO A 240 -16.33 -1.76 -14.60
C PRO A 240 -14.91 -1.35 -14.19
N TRP A 241 -14.12 -0.77 -15.10
CA TRP A 241 -12.74 -0.35 -14.80
C TRP A 241 -12.66 0.71 -13.69
N GLN A 242 -13.72 1.51 -13.52
CA GLN A 242 -13.87 2.50 -12.46
C GLN A 242 -13.86 1.89 -11.06
N SER A 243 -14.14 0.58 -10.94
CA SER A 243 -14.03 -0.16 -9.67
C SER A 243 -12.65 -0.03 -9.02
N ARG A 244 -11.62 0.32 -9.80
CA ARG A 244 -10.23 0.47 -9.32
C ARG A 244 -9.92 1.80 -8.67
N VAL A 245 -10.71 2.81 -9.00
CA VAL A 245 -10.50 4.19 -8.60
C VAL A 245 -11.59 4.69 -7.65
N ARG A 246 -12.39 3.77 -7.09
CA ARG A 246 -13.41 4.04 -6.08
C ARG A 246 -13.23 3.10 -4.91
N ILE A 247 -13.34 3.62 -3.70
CA ILE A 247 -13.41 2.85 -2.45
C ILE A 247 -14.52 3.45 -1.61
N ARG A 248 -15.26 2.58 -0.93
CA ARG A 248 -16.16 2.93 0.17
C ARG A 248 -15.57 2.39 1.47
N ALA A 249 -15.63 3.17 2.55
CA ALA A 249 -15.27 2.69 3.88
C ALA A 249 -16.52 2.53 4.75
N ALA A 250 -16.45 1.61 5.70
CA ALA A 250 -17.56 1.34 6.59
C ALA A 250 -17.91 2.55 7.45
N THR A 251 -19.19 2.92 7.49
CA THR A 251 -19.71 4.03 8.28
C THR A 251 -20.42 3.47 9.52
N ALA A 252 -20.44 4.25 10.60
CA ALA A 252 -21.13 3.86 11.82
C ALA A 252 -22.52 4.52 11.85
N GLY A 253 -23.58 3.70 11.78
CA GLY A 253 -24.89 4.06 12.32
C GLY A 253 -25.72 5.08 11.53
N VAL A 254 -26.08 4.76 10.28
CA VAL A 254 -27.26 5.37 9.64
C VAL A 254 -28.30 4.29 9.41
N HIS A 255 -29.37 4.30 10.20
CA HIS A 255 -30.57 3.52 9.92
C HIS A 255 -31.11 3.89 8.53
N HIS A 256 -30.88 3.06 7.52
CA HIS A 256 -31.56 3.18 6.24
C HIS A 256 -32.94 2.52 6.34
N SER A 257 -33.95 3.35 6.61
CA SER A 257 -35.33 2.99 6.28
C SER A 257 -35.49 3.01 4.75
N HIS A 258 -36.11 1.97 4.19
CA HIS A 258 -36.40 1.86 2.77
C HIS A 258 -37.37 2.96 2.31
N SER A 259 -36.85 4.13 1.95
CA SER A 259 -37.52 5.09 1.06
C SER A 259 -36.53 6.17 0.63
N ASN A 260 -36.33 6.30 -0.69
CA ASN A 260 -35.53 7.34 -1.36
C ASN A 260 -34.12 7.55 -0.79
N THR A 261 -33.14 6.86 -1.37
CA THR A 261 -31.73 7.21 -1.23
C THR A 261 -31.49 8.62 -1.77
N ASP A 262 -31.25 9.57 -0.87
CA ASP A 262 -30.64 10.86 -1.19
C ASP A 262 -29.21 10.59 -1.70
N PRO A 263 -28.86 10.93 -2.95
CA PRO A 263 -27.53 10.71 -3.50
C PRO A 263 -26.39 11.39 -2.73
N SER A 264 -26.69 12.30 -1.79
CA SER A 264 -25.69 12.99 -0.97
C SER A 264 -25.12 12.18 0.20
N LEU A 265 -25.65 10.97 0.48
CA LEU A 265 -25.26 10.12 1.62
C LEU A 265 -24.32 8.95 1.24
N VAL A 266 -23.97 8.82 -0.04
CA VAL A 266 -22.88 7.92 -0.47
C VAL A 266 -21.60 8.72 -0.45
N CYS A 267 -20.74 8.52 0.55
CA CYS A 267 -19.40 9.09 0.47
C CYS A 267 -18.52 8.24 -0.44
N ASP A 268 -18.66 8.52 -1.74
CA ASP A 268 -17.67 8.15 -2.73
C ASP A 268 -16.40 8.97 -2.47
N LEU A 269 -15.27 8.29 -2.28
CA LEU A 269 -13.97 8.94 -2.29
C LEU A 269 -13.70 9.49 -3.68
N LEU A 270 -14.06 10.75 -3.91
CA LEU A 270 -13.80 11.48 -5.14
C LEU A 270 -12.88 12.67 -4.87
N HIS A 271 -11.68 12.54 -5.42
CA HIS A 271 -10.77 13.59 -5.90
C HIS A 271 -10.49 14.79 -4.97
N SER A 272 -9.32 14.81 -4.34
CA SER A 272 -8.64 16.05 -3.93
C SER A 272 -7.54 16.37 -4.94
N SER A 273 -7.60 17.55 -5.54
CA SER A 273 -6.87 18.00 -6.74
C SER A 273 -5.38 18.32 -6.55
N ARG A 274 -4.65 17.57 -5.72
CA ARG A 274 -3.18 17.69 -5.63
C ARG A 274 -2.48 16.50 -6.28
N GLN A 275 -2.24 16.63 -7.58
CA GLN A 275 -1.29 15.81 -8.33
C GLN A 275 0.07 15.84 -7.61
N SER A 276 0.46 14.75 -6.95
CA SER A 276 1.86 14.50 -6.58
C SER A 276 2.41 13.46 -7.55
N TRP A 277 3.35 13.91 -8.37
CA TRP A 277 4.07 13.12 -9.36
C TRP A 277 5.01 12.15 -8.63
N ILE A 278 4.77 10.85 -8.76
CA ILE A 278 5.74 9.82 -8.39
C ILE A 278 5.94 8.89 -9.59
N LEU A 279 7.14 9.00 -10.16
CA LEU A 279 7.82 8.18 -11.17
C LEU A 279 7.10 7.84 -12.47
N ASN A 280 7.58 8.51 -13.53
CA ASN A 280 7.33 8.26 -14.93
C ASN A 280 8.27 7.13 -15.42
N LEU A 281 7.71 5.99 -15.83
CA LEU A 281 8.40 4.92 -16.54
C LEU A 281 7.89 4.90 -17.98
N GLN A 282 8.73 5.39 -18.90
CA GLN A 282 8.64 5.35 -20.36
C GLN A 282 7.33 4.83 -20.98
N SER A 283 6.40 5.75 -21.30
CA SER A 283 5.64 5.65 -22.55
C SER A 283 5.23 7.04 -23.03
N GLU A 284 5.29 7.28 -24.33
CA GLU A 284 4.68 8.45 -24.98
C GLU A 284 3.14 8.35 -25.02
N ALA A 285 2.51 7.55 -24.15
CA ALA A 285 1.07 7.59 -23.92
C ALA A 285 0.76 8.66 -22.87
N ARG A 286 0.71 9.92 -23.32
CA ARG A 286 -0.03 10.96 -22.61
C ARG A 286 -1.51 10.60 -22.68
N ASP A 287 -2.01 9.83 -21.71
CA ASP A 287 -3.41 9.84 -21.24
C ASP A 287 -3.73 8.61 -20.35
N ARG A 288 -4.21 8.88 -19.11
CA ARG A 288 -5.16 8.10 -18.25
C ARG A 288 -4.58 7.02 -17.29
N ILE A 289 -4.71 7.02 -15.95
CA ILE A 289 -5.20 7.89 -14.86
C ILE A 289 -4.36 7.50 -13.62
N HIS A 290 -3.86 8.48 -12.84
CA HIS A 290 -3.31 8.27 -11.51
C HIS A 290 -4.17 9.02 -10.49
N ILE A 291 -4.71 8.34 -9.47
CA ILE A 291 -5.38 9.03 -8.35
C ILE A 291 -4.59 8.78 -7.08
N LEU A 292 -3.87 9.80 -6.63
CA LEU A 292 -3.23 9.84 -5.33
C LEU A 292 -4.17 10.57 -4.36
N MET A 293 -4.56 9.90 -3.28
CA MET A 293 -5.33 10.50 -2.19
C MET A 293 -4.50 10.49 -0.91
N ASP A 294 -4.36 11.66 -0.29
CA ASP A 294 -3.95 11.75 1.11
C ASP A 294 -5.15 11.35 1.97
N THR A 295 -4.98 10.37 2.86
CA THR A 295 -6.08 9.84 3.70
C THR A 295 -6.59 10.86 4.71
N SER A 296 -5.84 11.93 5.01
CA SER A 296 -6.34 13.07 5.78
C SER A 296 -7.35 13.93 5.01
N GLN A 297 -7.34 13.84 3.67
CA GLN A 297 -8.23 14.56 2.74
C GLN A 297 -9.41 13.71 2.29
N VAL A 298 -9.50 12.48 2.81
CA VAL A 298 -10.55 11.53 2.52
C VAL A 298 -11.72 11.83 3.45
N HIS A 299 -12.78 12.43 2.88
CA HIS A 299 -14.01 12.72 3.60
C HIS A 299 -14.94 11.49 3.54
N PHE A 300 -15.21 10.90 4.70
CA PHE A 300 -16.19 9.83 4.89
C PHE A 300 -17.43 10.38 5.59
N CYS A 301 -18.53 10.46 4.86
CA CYS A 301 -19.90 10.27 5.31
C CYS A 301 -19.99 8.77 5.65
#